data_AF-A0A4V1DE44-F1
#
_entry.id   AF-A0A4V1DE44-F1
#
_cell.length_a   1.000
_cell.length_b   1.000
_cell.length_c   1.000
_cell.angle_alpha   90.00
_cell.angle_beta   90.00
_cell.angle_gamma   90.00
#
_symmetry.space_group_name_H-M   'P 1'
#
loop_
_entity.id
_entity.type
_entity.pdbx_description
1 polymer ?
#
loop_
_entity_poly.entity_id
_entity_poly.type
_entity_poly.pdbx_seq_one_letter_code
_entity_poly.pdbx_strand_id
1 'polypeptide(L)'
;MTAPMNGTLPMRILHDLRRSGVVTVASGTLVGRFGSASTVSRALRKLVAAEKLEPVQRGLYRVLPEGEPRLAFNRAWSNPGGRFDPDHLIAMTLSRPTFRDVARLCKAYGVGRVRRVLNDLEAENDVPPVLASEWRHRLDNIEKGFRDAARRLSAGRNQAAA
;
A
#
# COMPACT_ATOMS: atom_id res chain seq x y z
N MET A 1 -16.14 -12.35 26.81
CA MET A 1 -15.15 -11.50 27.50
C MET A 1 -13.94 -11.34 26.59
N THR A 2 -13.77 -10.18 25.94
CA THR A 2 -12.63 -9.89 25.07
C THR A 2 -11.41 -9.52 25.90
N ALA A 3 -10.31 -10.26 25.75
CA ALA A 3 -9.04 -10.01 26.41
C ALA A 3 -8.51 -8.58 26.16
N PRO A 4 -7.75 -7.98 27.11
CA PRO A 4 -7.18 -6.65 26.92
C PRO A 4 -6.13 -6.66 25.78
N MET A 5 -6.39 -5.87 24.73
CA MET A 5 -5.47 -5.70 23.61
C MET A 5 -4.25 -4.85 24.02
N ASN A 6 -3.19 -5.50 24.52
CA ASN A 6 -1.89 -4.89 24.83
C ASN A 6 -1.08 -4.55 23.55
N GLY A 7 -1.66 -3.73 22.67
CA GLY A 7 -1.01 -3.22 21.47
C GLY A 7 -1.02 -1.70 21.43
N THR A 8 0.03 -1.09 20.86
CA THR A 8 0.03 0.37 20.61
C THR A 8 -1.18 0.77 19.78
N LEU A 9 -1.68 2.01 19.95
CA LEU A 9 -2.86 2.49 19.21
C LEU A 9 -2.79 2.25 17.68
N PRO A 10 -1.67 2.53 16.99
CA PRO A 10 -1.52 2.19 15.57
C PRO A 10 -1.82 0.71 15.28
N MET A 11 -1.28 -0.21 16.07
CA MET A 11 -1.47 -1.64 15.87
C MET A 11 -2.90 -2.09 16.16
N ARG A 12 -3.57 -1.48 17.14
CA ARG A 12 -5.00 -1.74 17.41
C ARG A 12 -5.88 -1.31 16.24
N ILE A 13 -5.63 -0.13 15.66
CA ILE A 13 -6.32 0.35 14.46
C ILE A 13 -6.07 -0.61 13.29
N LEU A 14 -4.80 -0.94 13.02
CA LEU A 14 -4.42 -1.83 11.93
C LEU A 14 -5.07 -3.21 12.05
N HIS A 15 -5.04 -3.80 13.25
CA HIS A 15 -5.66 -5.08 13.54
C HIS A 15 -7.16 -5.05 13.25
N ASP A 16 -7.87 -4.02 13.72
CA ASP A 16 -9.31 -3.90 13.47
C ASP A 16 -9.65 -3.73 11.99
N LEU A 17 -8.87 -2.92 11.26
CA LEU A 17 -9.06 -2.73 9.81
C LEU A 17 -8.89 -4.04 9.04
N ARG A 18 -7.86 -4.81 9.38
CA ARG A 18 -7.58 -6.10 8.74
C ARG A 18 -8.63 -7.14 9.08
N ARG A 19 -9.02 -7.24 10.35
CA ARG A 19 -10.09 -8.13 10.81
C ARG A 19 -11.42 -7.83 10.10
N SER A 20 -11.68 -6.56 9.83
CA SER A 20 -12.89 -6.12 9.14
C SER A 20 -12.82 -6.23 7.61
N GLY A 21 -11.69 -6.70 7.04
CA GLY A 21 -11.49 -6.81 5.60
C GLY A 21 -11.55 -5.46 4.85
N VAL A 22 -11.36 -4.35 5.57
CA VAL A 22 -11.51 -3.01 4.98
C VAL A 22 -10.29 -2.69 4.12
N VAL A 23 -10.50 -2.53 2.81
CA VAL A 23 -9.44 -2.15 1.86
C VAL A 23 -9.12 -0.66 1.91
N THR A 24 -10.14 0.18 2.15
CA THR A 24 -10.01 1.64 2.20
C THR A 24 -10.74 2.18 3.42
N VAL A 25 -10.10 3.08 4.16
CA VAL A 25 -10.63 3.70 5.39
C VAL A 25 -10.51 5.22 5.36
N ALA A 26 -11.58 5.91 5.76
CA ALA A 26 -11.54 7.34 6.01
C ALA A 26 -11.20 7.60 7.49
N SER A 27 -10.29 8.53 7.78
CA SER A 27 -9.84 8.81 9.16
C SER A 27 -10.99 9.21 10.07
N GLY A 28 -12.01 9.88 9.53
CA GLY A 28 -13.21 10.28 10.27
C GLY A 28 -13.99 9.09 10.86
N THR A 29 -14.00 7.94 10.18
CA THR A 29 -14.73 6.74 10.65
C THR A 29 -14.05 6.05 11.83
N LEU A 30 -12.82 6.45 12.16
CA LEU A 30 -12.04 5.92 13.28
C LEU A 30 -12.15 6.82 14.52
N VAL A 31 -12.59 8.06 14.36
CA VAL A 31 -12.77 9.03 15.44
C VAL A 31 -13.90 8.58 16.35
N GLY A 32 -13.81 8.87 17.64
CA GLY A 32 -14.75 8.39 18.67
C GLY A 32 -14.40 6.98 19.14
N ARG A 33 -14.26 6.02 18.21
CA ARG A 33 -13.89 4.63 18.54
C ARG A 33 -12.44 4.48 19.01
N PHE A 34 -11.51 5.17 18.35
CA PHE A 34 -10.07 5.09 18.63
C PHE A 34 -9.50 6.38 19.24
N GLY A 35 -10.36 7.31 19.64
CA GLY A 35 -10.00 8.58 20.27
C GLY A 35 -10.27 9.81 19.39
N SER A 36 -9.57 10.91 19.71
CA SER A 36 -9.73 12.19 19.01
C SER A 36 -9.15 12.17 17.60
N ALA A 37 -9.57 13.13 16.76
CA ALA A 37 -9.07 13.28 15.39
C ALA A 37 -7.54 13.43 15.31
N SER A 38 -6.92 14.15 16.25
CA SER A 38 -5.47 14.33 16.32
C SER A 38 -4.74 13.03 16.68
N THR A 39 -5.31 12.26 17.61
CA THR A 39 -4.79 10.96 18.06
C THR A 39 -4.84 9.93 16.93
N VAL A 40 -5.98 9.82 16.25
CA VAL A 40 -6.16 8.99 15.07
C VAL A 40 -5.18 9.39 13.96
N SER A 41 -5.09 10.68 13.64
CA SER A 41 -4.19 11.17 12.58
C SER A 41 -2.73 10.83 12.87
N ARG A 42 -2.28 10.97 14.13
CA ARG A 42 -0.92 10.58 14.55
C ARG A 42 -0.70 9.07 14.40
N ALA A 43 -1.69 8.26 14.76
CA ALA A 43 -1.59 6.81 14.62
C ALA A 43 -1.52 6.37 13.16
N LEU A 44 -2.37 6.94 12.30
CA LEU A 44 -2.35 6.69 10.85
C LEU A 44 -1.02 7.09 10.21
N ARG A 45 -0.43 8.23 10.61
CA ARG A 45 0.91 8.62 10.14
C ARG A 45 1.98 7.60 10.52
N LYS A 46 1.93 7.02 11.73
CA LYS A 46 2.86 5.95 12.12
C LYS A 46 2.68 4.70 11.27
N LEU A 47 1.44 4.34 10.91
CA LEU A 47 1.17 3.20 10.03
C LEU A 47 1.60 3.45 8.58
N VAL A 48 1.50 4.69 8.10
CA VAL A 48 2.05 5.09 6.78
C VAL A 48 3.57 5.00 6.79
N ALA A 49 4.23 5.52 7.83
CA ALA A 49 5.68 5.43 7.98
C ALA A 49 6.17 3.97 8.09
N ALA A 50 5.34 3.09 8.66
CA ALA A 50 5.61 1.65 8.74
C ALA A 50 5.15 0.86 7.49
N GLU A 51 4.77 1.54 6.41
CA GLU A 51 4.33 0.95 5.14
C GLU A 51 3.18 -0.07 5.30
N LYS A 52 2.29 0.17 6.27
CA LYS A 52 1.06 -0.62 6.48
C LYS A 52 -0.16 0.03 5.86
N LEU A 53 -0.10 1.34 5.64
CA LEU A 53 -1.12 2.13 4.97
C LEU A 53 -0.49 2.99 3.87
N GLU A 54 -1.25 3.26 2.83
CA GLU A 54 -0.91 4.28 1.84
C GLU A 54 -1.95 5.42 1.88
N PRO A 55 -1.52 6.70 1.99
CA PRO A 55 -2.43 7.81 1.82
C PRO A 55 -2.87 7.90 0.35
N VAL A 56 -4.18 7.90 0.11
CA VAL A 56 -4.73 7.99 -1.25
C VAL A 56 -5.21 9.40 -1.57
N GLN A 57 -5.80 10.06 -0.57
CA GLN A 57 -6.16 11.47 -0.57
C GLN A 57 -6.28 11.96 0.88
N ARG A 58 -6.53 13.25 1.10
CA ARG A 58 -6.65 13.82 2.45
C ARG A 58 -7.69 13.05 3.28
N GLY A 59 -7.24 12.46 4.37
CA GLY A 59 -8.09 11.70 5.29
C GLY A 59 -8.56 10.34 4.75
N LEU A 60 -8.10 9.86 3.60
CA LEU A 60 -8.44 8.55 3.05
C LEU A 60 -7.18 7.71 2.85
N TYR A 61 -7.21 6.50 3.38
CA TYR A 61 -6.07 5.59 3.42
C TYR A 61 -6.44 4.25 2.80
N ARG A 62 -5.54 3.67 2.01
CA ARG A 62 -5.61 2.27 1.59
C ARG A 62 -4.85 1.41 2.59
N VAL A 63 -5.44 0.30 2.99
CA VAL A 63 -4.78 -0.71 3.82
C VAL A 63 -3.93 -1.59 2.91
N LEU A 64 -2.63 -1.68 3.20
CA LEU A 64 -1.72 -2.54 2.45
C LEU A 64 -1.84 -3.99 2.97
N PRO A 65 -2.01 -4.98 2.09
CA PRO A 65 -2.17 -6.37 2.48
C PRO A 65 -0.90 -6.91 3.17
N GLU A 66 -1.06 -7.95 3.98
CA GLU A 66 0.09 -8.71 4.46
C GLU A 66 0.43 -9.83 3.49
N GLY A 67 1.71 -9.93 3.17
CA GLY A 67 2.23 -11.00 2.32
C GLY A 67 2.63 -10.51 0.94
N GLU A 68 3.33 -11.40 0.24
CA GLU A 68 3.85 -11.10 -1.08
C GLU A 68 2.77 -11.17 -2.15
N PRO A 69 2.78 -10.23 -3.12
CA PRO A 69 1.88 -10.32 -4.25
C PRO A 69 2.23 -11.52 -5.11
N ARG A 70 1.20 -12.24 -5.56
CA ARG A 70 1.37 -13.26 -6.60
C ARG A 70 1.72 -12.59 -7.93
N LEU A 71 2.99 -12.59 -8.31
CA LEU A 71 3.43 -12.09 -9.62
C LEU A 71 3.04 -13.06 -10.74
N ALA A 72 2.83 -12.55 -11.95
CA ALA A 72 2.53 -13.35 -13.13
C ALA A 72 3.77 -14.10 -13.61
N PHE A 73 4.94 -13.48 -13.44
CA PHE A 73 6.23 -14.13 -13.65
C PHE A 73 6.92 -14.39 -12.31
N ASN A 74 7.28 -15.64 -12.05
CA ASN A 74 8.04 -15.99 -10.84
C ASN A 74 9.48 -15.45 -11.00
N ARG A 75 9.84 -14.49 -10.14
CA ARG A 75 11.17 -13.87 -10.10
C ARG A 75 12.20 -14.70 -9.34
N ALA A 76 11.74 -15.74 -8.62
CA ALA A 76 12.55 -16.61 -7.80
C ALA A 76 12.69 -17.99 -8.44
N TRP A 77 13.66 -18.14 -9.34
CA TRP A 77 13.89 -19.41 -10.04
C TRP A 77 14.51 -20.48 -9.14
N SER A 78 15.40 -20.11 -8.21
CA SER A 78 16.09 -21.04 -7.31
C SER A 78 15.41 -21.24 -5.95
N ASN A 79 14.45 -20.38 -5.58
CA ASN A 79 13.70 -20.51 -4.33
C ASN A 79 12.24 -20.04 -4.50
N PRO A 80 11.40 -20.81 -5.21
CA PRO A 80 10.03 -20.42 -5.54
C PRO A 80 9.08 -20.30 -4.34
N GLY A 81 9.53 -20.64 -3.12
CA GLY A 81 8.81 -20.45 -1.86
C GLY A 81 9.50 -19.50 -0.88
N GLY A 82 10.61 -18.87 -1.28
CA GLY A 82 11.33 -17.92 -0.46
C GLY A 82 10.53 -16.64 -0.26
N ARG A 83 10.50 -16.14 0.97
CA ARG A 83 10.05 -14.78 1.24
C ARG A 83 11.20 -13.82 0.94
N PHE A 84 11.02 -12.95 -0.05
CA PHE A 84 11.93 -11.89 -0.38
C PHE A 84 11.64 -10.67 0.47
N ASP A 85 12.71 -9.92 0.77
CA ASP A 85 12.52 -8.55 1.18
C ASP A 85 11.71 -7.80 0.10
N PRO A 86 10.70 -6.99 0.47
CA PRO A 86 9.85 -6.35 -0.53
C PRO A 86 10.62 -5.42 -1.48
N ASP A 87 11.67 -4.72 -1.04
CA ASP A 87 12.46 -3.85 -1.92
C ASP A 87 13.19 -4.70 -2.95
N HIS A 88 13.75 -5.84 -2.52
CA HIS A 88 14.40 -6.77 -3.42
C HIS A 88 13.43 -7.36 -4.46
N LEU A 89 12.21 -7.75 -4.06
CA LEU A 89 11.19 -8.24 -5.00
C LEU A 89 10.75 -7.16 -5.99
N ILE A 90 10.63 -5.91 -5.52
CA ILE A 90 10.35 -4.76 -6.38
C ILE A 90 11.48 -4.57 -7.38
N ALA A 91 12.74 -4.55 -6.93
CA ALA A 91 13.90 -4.36 -7.79
C ALA A 91 13.99 -5.42 -8.89
N MET A 92 13.91 -6.71 -8.52
CA MET A 92 13.91 -7.83 -9.48
C MET A 92 12.78 -7.71 -10.51
N THR A 93 11.62 -7.18 -10.12
CA THR A 93 10.51 -6.98 -11.02
C THR A 93 10.76 -5.80 -11.96
N LEU A 94 11.32 -4.70 -11.44
CA LEU A 94 11.63 -3.49 -12.21
C LEU A 94 12.74 -3.70 -13.24
N SER A 95 13.64 -4.67 -13.06
CA SER A 95 14.63 -5.03 -14.07
C SER A 95 14.01 -5.59 -15.36
N ARG A 96 12.86 -6.27 -15.27
CA ARG A 96 12.09 -6.77 -16.45
C ARG A 96 10.59 -6.59 -16.21
N PRO A 97 10.11 -5.34 -16.27
CA PRO A 97 8.83 -4.98 -15.70
C PRO A 97 7.69 -5.28 -16.66
N THR A 98 6.58 -5.78 -16.11
CA THR A 98 5.30 -5.86 -16.81
C THR A 98 4.30 -5.00 -16.07
N PHE A 99 3.36 -4.38 -16.80
CA PHE A 99 2.36 -3.53 -16.17
C PHE A 99 1.56 -4.29 -15.09
N ARG A 100 1.22 -5.55 -15.37
CA ARG A 100 0.48 -6.42 -14.45
C ARG A 100 1.25 -6.68 -13.15
N ASP A 101 2.55 -6.98 -13.23
CA ASP A 101 3.36 -7.25 -12.04
C ASP A 101 3.62 -5.98 -11.24
N VAL A 102 3.94 -4.88 -11.91
CA VAL A 102 4.16 -3.59 -11.24
C VAL A 102 2.87 -3.11 -10.56
N ALA A 103 1.71 -3.25 -11.20
CA ALA A 103 0.43 -2.93 -10.57
C ALA A 103 0.14 -3.81 -9.34
N ARG A 104 0.54 -5.09 -9.35
CA ARG A 104 0.43 -5.99 -8.20
C ARG A 104 1.37 -5.60 -7.07
N LEU A 105 2.61 -5.19 -7.36
CA LEU A 105 3.52 -4.63 -6.38
C LEU A 105 2.97 -3.35 -5.76
N CYS A 106 2.47 -2.42 -6.58
CA CYS A 106 1.86 -1.17 -6.10
C CYS A 106 0.63 -1.43 -5.22
N LYS A 107 -0.15 -2.46 -5.54
CA LYS A 107 -1.29 -2.90 -4.71
C LYS A 107 -0.83 -3.45 -3.36
N ALA A 108 0.25 -4.24 -3.34
CA ALA A 108 0.73 -4.90 -2.13
C ALA A 108 1.56 -3.99 -1.22
N TYR A 109 2.43 -3.19 -1.81
CA TYR A 109 3.46 -2.44 -1.08
C TYR A 109 3.30 -0.92 -1.15
N GLY A 110 2.36 -0.44 -1.97
CA GLY A 110 2.17 0.99 -2.24
C GLY A 110 2.98 1.48 -3.42
N VAL A 111 2.42 2.45 -4.15
CA VAL A 111 3.06 3.16 -5.26
C VAL A 111 4.29 3.92 -4.76
N GLY A 112 4.21 4.53 -3.58
CA GLY A 112 5.30 5.33 -3.00
C GLY A 112 6.59 4.51 -2.83
N ARG A 113 6.47 3.30 -2.27
CA ARG A 113 7.61 2.39 -2.10
C ARG A 113 8.17 1.90 -3.43
N VAL A 114 7.31 1.51 -4.37
CA VAL A 114 7.74 1.08 -5.71
C VAL A 114 8.47 2.21 -6.45
N ARG A 115 7.99 3.45 -6.32
CA ARG A 115 8.63 4.63 -6.92
C ARG A 115 9.98 4.92 -6.26
N ARG A 116 10.11 4.78 -4.94
CA ARG A 116 11.39 4.92 -4.24
C ARG A 116 12.42 3.94 -4.82
N VAL A 117 12.10 2.65 -4.85
CA VAL A 117 13.01 1.63 -5.39
C VAL A 117 13.37 1.89 -6.86
N LEU A 118 12.42 2.36 -7.69
CA LEU A 118 12.72 2.75 -9.07
C LEU A 118 13.75 3.88 -9.16
N ASN A 119 13.61 4.90 -8.30
CA ASN A 119 14.54 6.02 -8.26
C ASN A 119 15.91 5.60 -7.73
N ASP A 120 15.95 4.70 -6.74
CA ASP A 120 17.20 4.14 -6.19
C ASP A 120 17.95 3.38 -7.32
N LEU A 121 17.26 2.54 -8.09
CA LEU A 121 17.85 1.81 -9.22
C LEU A 121 18.34 2.73 -10.36
N GLU A 122 17.64 3.83 -10.64
CA GLU A 122 18.10 4.81 -11.63
C GLU A 122 19.36 5.52 -11.13
N ALA A 123 19.40 5.92 -9.85
CA ALA A 123 20.56 6.59 -9.26
C ALA A 123 21.80 5.69 -9.23
N GLU A 124 21.60 4.38 -9.04
CA GLU A 124 22.66 3.35 -9.05
C GLU A 124 23.04 2.90 -10.47
N ASN A 125 22.36 3.40 -11.51
CA ASN A 125 22.52 3.01 -12.93
C ASN A 125 22.12 1.56 -13.26
N ASP A 126 21.37 0.90 -12.38
CA ASP A 126 20.80 -0.42 -12.63
C ASP A 126 19.63 -0.39 -13.62
N VAL A 127 18.99 0.78 -13.78
CA VAL A 127 17.91 1.03 -14.74
C VAL A 127 18.22 2.26 -15.60
N PRO A 128 18.12 2.17 -16.95
CA PRO A 128 18.33 3.33 -17.82
C PRO A 128 17.33 4.47 -17.56
N PRO A 129 17.74 5.76 -17.62
CA PRO A 129 16.85 6.89 -17.36
C PRO A 129 15.58 6.93 -18.23
N VAL A 130 15.68 6.48 -19.48
CA VAL A 130 14.53 6.38 -20.39
C VAL A 130 13.48 5.40 -19.85
N LEU A 131 13.92 4.24 -19.39
CA LEU A 131 13.05 3.23 -18.81
C LEU A 131 12.45 3.73 -17.48
N ALA A 132 13.26 4.37 -16.63
CA ALA A 132 12.79 4.95 -15.38
C ALA A 132 11.72 6.02 -15.60
N SER A 133 11.93 6.91 -16.59
CA SER A 133 10.95 7.93 -16.98
C SER A 133 9.63 7.33 -17.44
N GLU A 134 9.67 6.32 -18.32
CA GLU A 134 8.48 5.62 -18.78
C GLU A 134 7.69 5.00 -17.61
N TRP A 135 8.41 4.36 -16.68
CA TRP A 135 7.77 3.74 -15.52
C TRP A 135 7.23 4.76 -14.53
N ARG A 136 7.87 5.92 -14.35
CA ARG A 136 7.29 7.01 -13.56
C ARG A 136 5.92 7.42 -14.10
N HIS A 137 5.77 7.58 -15.41
CA HIS A 137 4.48 7.88 -16.02
C HIS A 137 3.44 6.77 -15.80
N ARG A 138 3.86 5.49 -15.91
CA ARG A 138 2.96 4.34 -15.63
C ARG A 138 2.55 4.28 -14.16
N LEU A 139 3.45 4.60 -13.23
CA LEU A 139 3.17 4.67 -11.80
C LEU A 139 2.17 5.79 -11.49
N ASP A 140 2.27 6.95 -12.14
CA ASP A 140 1.28 8.03 -12.01
C ASP A 140 -0.11 7.57 -12.45
N ASN A 141 -0.20 6.78 -13.53
CA ASN A 141 -1.46 6.23 -14.00
C ASN A 141 -2.03 5.17 -13.04
N ILE A 142 -1.18 4.32 -12.45
CA ILE A 142 -1.59 3.36 -11.42
C ILE A 142 -2.13 4.10 -10.19
N GLU A 143 -1.44 5.16 -9.74
CA GLU A 143 -1.86 5.96 -8.60
C GLU A 143 -3.22 6.63 -8.83
N LYS A 144 -3.42 7.22 -10.02
CA LYS A 144 -4.72 7.76 -10.45
C LYS A 144 -5.81 6.70 -10.38
N GLY A 145 -5.55 5.50 -10.92
CA GLY A 145 -6.49 4.39 -10.88
C GLY A 145 -6.86 3.96 -9.46
N PHE A 146 -5.91 3.90 -8.54
CA PHE A 146 -6.18 3.61 -7.12
C PHE A 146 -7.00 4.70 -6.44
N ARG A 147 -6.72 5.97 -6.75
CA ARG A 147 -7.49 7.11 -6.23
C ARG A 147 -8.94 7.05 -6.68
N ASP A 148 -9.17 6.77 -7.96
CA ASP A 148 -10.52 6.68 -8.51
C ASP A 148 -11.29 5.48 -7.94
N ALA A 149 -10.63 4.33 -7.80
CA ALA A 149 -11.23 3.16 -7.15
C ALA A 149 -11.60 3.44 -5.69
N ALA A 150 -10.72 4.08 -4.93
CA ALA A 150 -10.96 4.42 -3.53
C ALA A 150 -12.13 5.42 -3.35
N ARG A 151 -12.25 6.40 -4.26
CA ARG A 151 -13.39 7.34 -4.28
C ARG A 151 -14.71 6.61 -4.53
N ARG A 152 -14.76 5.71 -5.51
CA ARG A 152 -15.96 4.91 -5.82
C ARG A 152 -16.39 4.03 -4.64
N LEU A 153 -15.44 3.37 -3.98
CA LEU A 153 -15.71 2.56 -2.78
C LEU A 153 -16.24 3.39 -1.61
N SER A 154 -15.73 4.61 -1.44
CA SER A 154 -16.19 5.53 -0.39
C SER A 154 -17.61 6.04 -0.68
N ALA A 155 -17.90 6.40 -1.94
CA ALA A 155 -19.22 6.84 -2.36
C ALA A 155 -20.28 5.72 -2.22
N GLY A 156 -19.95 4.49 -2.63
CA GLY A 156 -20.87 3.35 -2.51
C GLY A 156 -21.21 2.99 -1.06
N ARG A 157 -20.26 3.12 -0.12
CA ARG A 157 -20.54 2.93 1.32
C ARG A 157 -21.46 4.00 1.90
N ASN A 158 -21.35 5.24 1.45
CA ASN A 158 -22.23 6.32 1.90
C ASN A 158 -23.67 6.14 1.38
N GLN A 159 -23.84 5.54 0.19
CA GLN A 159 -25.17 5.22 -0.36
C GLN A 159 -25.84 4.03 0.33
N ALA A 160 -25.07 3.05 0.83
CA ALA A 160 -25.62 1.89 1.53
C ALA A 160 -25.98 2.15 3.01
N ALA A 161 -25.65 3.33 3.53
CA ALA A 161 -25.91 3.75 4.91
C ALA A 161 -27.00 4.84 5.03
N ALA A 162 -27.60 5.23 3.90
CA ALA A 162 -28.73 6.15 3.77
C ALA A 162 -30.00 5.36 3.42
#